data_AF-D0NFK8-F1
#
_entry.id   AF-D0NFK8-F1
#
_cell.length_a   1.000
_cell.length_b   1.000
_cell.length_c   1.000
_cell.angle_alpha   90.00
_cell.angle_beta   90.00
_cell.angle_gamma   90.00
#
_symmetry.space_group_name_H-M   'P 1'
#
loop_
_entity.id
_entity.type
_entity.pdbx_description
1 polymer ?
#
loop_
_entity_poly.entity_id
_entity_poly.type
_entity_poly.pdbx_seq_one_letter_code
_entity_poly.pdbx_strand_id
1 'polypeptide(L)'
;MLVLFGGDTSFNQAACGKRCYNALKRVMWHNDGPAEDVSSLTVLIDWMTDGDNYERYRGGDAQSGENKTALAQKISRLISQKGIKTVRTAKDITNKIASLESSYRSVVDFLHGSGQGITDETSLRDKILQICPEYYELHDTMNSRVGTRAQLLNTDPGYWKDDTESDGNSSSSETVPQTKKYQKDDLPSQPALLRLKEAQLVHQRDFQHAELGVREQELHLREKEFSAREKQLESEKLLAIARVGEANAQASKLMEEAEHWRQQRRVTLLRERKKLLDEGVSKDEIDFLLPLVSDLEHVR
;
A
#
# COMPACT_ATOMS: atom_id res chain seq x y z
N MET A 1 12.61 28.52 46.11
CA MET A 1 13.71 27.54 46.04
C MET A 1 14.03 27.19 44.58
N LEU A 2 14.29 28.19 43.72
CA LEU A 2 14.70 28.03 42.31
C LEU A 2 15.67 29.16 41.91
N VAL A 3 16.75 29.31 42.67
CA VAL A 3 17.88 30.22 42.34
C VAL A 3 19.21 29.49 42.56
N LEU A 4 19.25 28.19 42.29
CA LEU A 4 20.43 27.32 42.53
C LEU A 4 20.97 26.66 41.26
N PHE A 5 20.65 27.19 40.09
CA PHE A 5 21.33 26.83 38.84
C PHE A 5 21.48 28.11 38.03
N GLY A 6 22.68 28.72 38.10
CA GLY A 6 23.01 30.01 37.49
C GLY A 6 22.85 30.05 35.98
N GLY A 7 21.63 30.23 35.51
CA GLY A 7 21.33 30.64 34.14
C GLY A 7 21.11 32.15 34.11
N ASP A 8 22.01 32.88 33.46
CA ASP A 8 21.81 34.28 33.11
C ASP A 8 20.45 34.45 32.44
N THR A 9 19.67 35.43 32.92
CA THR A 9 18.37 35.83 32.34
C THR A 9 18.53 36.67 31.08
N SER A 10 19.59 36.44 30.29
CA SER A 10 19.64 36.91 28.91
C SER A 10 18.98 35.85 28.04
N PHE A 11 17.70 36.06 27.74
CA PHE A 11 17.04 35.34 26.66
C PHE A 11 17.74 35.78 25.38
N ASN A 12 18.76 35.03 24.96
CA ASN A 12 19.38 35.21 23.66
C ASN A 12 18.28 34.98 22.62
N GLN A 13 17.70 36.08 22.13
CA GLN A 13 16.83 36.08 20.96
C GLN A 13 17.72 35.77 19.76
N ALA A 14 18.12 34.51 19.64
CA ALA A 14 18.69 33.99 18.43
C ALA A 14 17.67 34.27 17.34
N ALA A 15 18.04 35.10 16.37
CA ALA A 15 17.25 35.38 15.20
C ALA A 15 17.14 34.07 14.39
N CYS A 16 16.21 33.23 14.80
CA CYS A 16 15.88 32.01 14.09
C CYS A 16 15.29 32.42 12.74
N GLY A 17 15.99 32.05 11.67
CA GLY A 17 15.58 32.37 10.31
C GLY A 17 14.17 31.88 9.99
N LYS A 18 13.58 32.43 8.93
CA LYS A 18 12.20 32.14 8.49
C LYS A 18 11.87 30.64 8.43
N ARG A 19 12.86 29.78 8.12
CA ARG A 19 12.73 28.31 8.14
C ARG A 19 12.44 27.73 9.52
N CYS A 20 13.14 28.15 10.59
CA CYS A 20 12.89 27.60 11.93
C CYS A 20 11.72 28.30 12.63
N TYR A 21 11.41 29.57 12.30
CA TYR A 21 10.14 30.20 12.71
C TYR A 21 8.92 29.47 12.11
N ASN A 22 9.01 29.08 10.83
CA ASN A 22 7.98 28.28 10.17
C ASN A 22 7.95 26.83 10.66
N ALA A 23 9.06 26.28 11.17
CA ALA A 23 9.08 24.96 11.79
C ALA A 23 8.35 24.96 13.14
N LEU A 24 8.54 26.00 13.96
CA LEU A 24 7.82 26.20 15.23
C LEU A 24 6.31 26.40 15.04
N LYS A 25 5.87 26.90 13.87
CA LYS A 25 4.45 27.07 13.52
C LYS A 25 3.82 25.87 12.81
N ARG A 26 4.60 24.89 12.35
CA ARG A 26 4.05 23.72 11.66
C ARG A 26 3.50 22.73 12.68
N VAL A 27 2.20 22.83 12.92
CA VAL A 27 1.47 21.85 13.73
C VAL A 27 1.48 20.49 13.01
N MET A 28 1.90 19.44 13.72
CA MET A 28 1.93 18.06 13.21
C MET A 28 0.53 17.58 12.87
N TRP A 29 0.39 16.78 11.82
CA TRP A 29 -0.93 16.32 11.33
C TRP A 29 -1.57 15.24 12.20
N HIS A 30 -0.79 14.55 13.02
CA HIS A 30 -1.24 13.42 13.86
C HIS A 30 -1.72 13.85 15.25
N ASN A 31 -1.32 15.04 15.73
CA ASN A 31 -1.48 15.46 17.12
C ASN A 31 -2.09 16.88 17.21
N ASP A 32 -3.08 17.19 16.38
CA ASP A 32 -3.67 18.53 16.29
C ASP A 32 -5.16 18.61 16.60
N GLY A 33 -5.79 17.50 16.93
CA GLY A 33 -7.19 17.48 17.34
C GLY A 33 -7.40 17.46 18.85
N PRO A 34 -8.69 17.46 19.26
CA PRO A 34 -9.09 17.64 20.66
C PRO A 34 -8.89 16.39 21.52
N ALA A 35 -8.71 15.22 20.90
CA ALA A 35 -8.52 13.92 21.53
C ALA A 35 -7.41 13.15 20.81
N GLU A 36 -6.84 12.11 21.44
CA GLU A 36 -5.70 11.35 20.90
C GLU A 36 -6.04 10.55 19.63
N ASP A 37 -7.33 10.27 19.39
CA ASP A 37 -7.86 9.52 18.26
C ASP A 37 -8.33 10.39 17.08
N VAL A 38 -8.58 11.68 17.31
CA VAL A 38 -9.06 12.61 16.29
C VAL A 38 -7.93 13.57 15.92
N SER A 39 -7.47 13.51 14.66
CA SER A 39 -6.44 14.41 14.12
C SER A 39 -6.78 14.83 12.69
N SER A 40 -6.14 15.89 12.18
CA SER A 40 -6.31 16.30 10.78
C SER A 40 -5.93 15.18 9.82
N LEU A 41 -5.00 14.31 10.22
CA LEU A 41 -4.61 13.17 9.42
C LEU A 41 -5.67 12.07 9.41
N THR A 42 -6.18 11.66 10.57
CA THR A 42 -7.19 10.58 10.63
C THR A 42 -8.44 11.00 9.86
N VAL A 43 -8.86 12.26 10.02
CA VAL A 43 -9.95 12.86 9.24
C VAL A 43 -9.69 12.84 7.72
N LEU A 44 -8.44 13.08 7.30
CA LEU A 44 -8.06 13.05 5.89
C LEU A 44 -8.07 11.62 5.35
N ILE A 45 -7.55 10.65 6.11
CA ILE A 45 -7.50 9.25 5.71
C ILE A 45 -8.91 8.67 5.63
N ASP A 46 -9.74 8.88 6.65
CA ASP A 46 -11.16 8.49 6.65
C ASP A 46 -11.88 9.01 5.41
N TRP A 47 -11.65 10.28 5.05
CA TRP A 47 -12.25 10.85 3.85
C TRP A 47 -11.75 10.19 2.57
N MET A 48 -10.45 9.86 2.49
CA MET A 48 -9.86 9.22 1.32
C MET A 48 -10.33 7.77 1.14
N THR A 49 -10.50 7.03 2.24
CA THR A 49 -10.90 5.62 2.23
C THR A 49 -12.41 5.42 2.17
N ASP A 50 -13.20 6.49 2.39
CA ASP A 50 -14.65 6.48 2.26
C ASP A 50 -15.10 6.52 0.79
N GLY A 51 -15.68 5.41 0.32
CA GLY A 51 -16.31 5.32 -0.99
C GLY A 51 -15.39 5.64 -2.17
N ASP A 52 -15.86 6.50 -3.08
CA ASP A 52 -15.16 6.91 -4.30
C ASP A 52 -14.45 8.27 -4.18
N ASN A 53 -14.30 8.79 -2.96
CA ASN A 53 -13.78 10.14 -2.69
C ASN A 53 -12.38 10.35 -3.26
N TYR A 54 -11.47 9.39 -3.07
CA TYR A 54 -10.11 9.49 -3.60
C TYR A 54 -10.06 9.37 -5.13
N GLU A 55 -10.92 8.55 -5.73
CA GLU A 55 -11.02 8.43 -7.20
C GLU A 55 -11.50 9.75 -7.82
N ARG A 56 -12.51 10.36 -7.20
CA ARG A 56 -13.01 11.69 -7.56
C ARG A 56 -11.95 12.77 -7.38
N TYR A 57 -11.12 12.68 -6.34
CA TYR A 57 -10.01 13.61 -6.12
C TYR A 57 -8.90 13.49 -7.16
N ARG A 58 -8.54 12.28 -7.57
CA ARG A 58 -7.45 12.05 -8.54
C ARG A 58 -7.84 12.55 -9.93
N GLY A 59 -9.11 12.35 -10.30
CA GLY A 59 -9.66 12.63 -11.62
C GLY A 59 -9.32 11.54 -12.66
N GLY A 60 -10.08 11.49 -13.76
CA GLY A 60 -9.87 10.60 -14.90
C GLY A 60 -10.79 10.95 -16.09
N ASP A 61 -10.57 10.34 -17.26
CA ASP A 61 -11.22 10.69 -18.54
C ASP A 61 -12.76 10.65 -18.53
N ALA A 62 -13.36 9.95 -17.55
CA ALA A 62 -14.80 9.77 -17.40
C ALA A 62 -15.45 10.60 -16.27
N GLN A 63 -14.68 11.36 -15.48
CA GLN A 63 -15.18 12.04 -14.27
C GLN A 63 -15.29 13.55 -14.50
N SER A 64 -16.54 14.03 -14.50
CA SER A 64 -16.91 15.44 -14.70
C SER A 64 -16.53 16.32 -13.50
N GLY A 65 -15.49 17.15 -13.68
CA GLY A 65 -15.55 18.58 -13.34
C GLY A 65 -15.50 19.05 -11.88
N GLU A 66 -15.41 18.18 -10.87
CA GLU A 66 -15.14 18.67 -9.51
C GLU A 66 -13.66 19.09 -9.39
N ASN A 67 -13.42 20.38 -9.21
CA ASN A 67 -12.07 20.91 -9.04
C ASN A 67 -11.43 20.31 -7.77
N LYS A 68 -10.20 19.79 -7.88
CA LYS A 68 -9.40 19.29 -6.73
C LYS A 68 -9.35 20.29 -5.57
N THR A 69 -9.33 21.58 -5.90
CA THR A 69 -9.39 22.66 -4.90
C THR A 69 -10.73 22.69 -4.15
N ALA A 70 -11.85 22.41 -4.81
CA ALA A 70 -13.16 22.37 -4.17
C ALA A 70 -13.27 21.16 -3.21
N LEU A 71 -12.75 19.99 -3.60
CA LEU A 71 -12.67 18.82 -2.72
C LEU A 71 -11.76 19.10 -1.51
N ALA A 72 -10.59 19.70 -1.73
CA ALA A 72 -9.70 20.11 -0.65
C ALA A 72 -10.35 21.15 0.29
N GLN A 73 -11.18 22.06 -0.23
CA GLN A 73 -11.97 22.97 0.61
C GLN A 73 -13.06 22.24 1.42
N LYS A 74 -13.71 21.21 0.87
CA LYS A 74 -14.66 20.37 1.62
C LYS A 74 -13.96 19.69 2.79
N ILE A 75 -12.80 19.09 2.56
CA ILE A 75 -11.98 18.44 3.61
C ILE A 75 -11.56 19.45 4.68
N SER A 76 -11.14 20.65 4.30
CA SER A 76 -10.78 21.74 5.24
C SER A 76 -11.93 22.09 6.20
N ARG A 77 -13.16 22.15 5.67
CA ARG A 77 -14.37 22.36 6.48
C ARG A 77 -14.64 21.17 7.39
N LEU A 78 -14.45 19.95 6.90
CA LEU A 78 -14.66 18.72 7.67
C LEU A 78 -13.68 18.62 8.86
N ILE A 79 -12.41 18.98 8.66
CA ILE A 79 -11.41 19.10 9.74
C ILE A 79 -11.88 20.12 10.79
N SER A 80 -12.40 21.27 10.36
CA SER A 80 -12.90 22.31 11.27
C SER A 80 -14.15 21.86 12.04
N GLN A 81 -15.05 21.10 11.39
CA GLN A 81 -16.27 20.54 12.02
C GLN A 81 -15.94 19.51 13.10
N LYS A 82 -14.82 18.78 12.98
CA LYS A 82 -14.34 17.81 13.98
C LYS A 82 -13.70 18.47 15.21
N GLY A 83 -13.70 19.80 15.32
CA GLY A 83 -13.22 20.53 16.49
C GLY A 83 -11.69 20.74 16.53
N ILE A 84 -11.01 20.50 15.40
CA ILE A 84 -9.56 20.68 15.26
C ILE A 84 -9.27 22.19 15.16
N LYS A 85 -8.47 22.73 16.10
CA LYS A 85 -8.16 24.18 16.16
C LYS A 85 -7.21 24.61 15.06
N THR A 86 -6.44 23.69 14.50
CA THR A 86 -5.47 23.95 13.45
C THR A 86 -6.18 24.13 12.11
N VAL A 87 -6.09 25.34 11.55
CA VAL A 87 -6.64 25.63 10.22
C VAL A 87 -5.75 25.00 9.15
N ARG A 88 -6.29 24.02 8.42
CA ARG A 88 -5.65 23.43 7.23
C ARG A 88 -6.25 24.05 5.97
N THR A 89 -5.45 24.74 5.18
CA THR A 89 -5.92 25.33 3.92
C THR A 89 -6.07 24.25 2.83
N ALA A 90 -6.82 24.56 1.77
CA ALA A 90 -6.93 23.66 0.61
C ALA A 90 -5.56 23.28 0.04
N LYS A 91 -4.61 24.22 0.04
CA LYS A 91 -3.22 23.97 -0.39
C LYS A 91 -2.51 22.98 0.53
N ASP A 92 -2.69 23.09 1.85
CA ASP A 92 -2.08 22.18 2.82
C ASP A 92 -2.60 20.76 2.65
N ILE A 93 -3.89 20.61 2.37
CA ILE A 93 -4.54 19.32 2.13
C ILE A 93 -4.03 18.68 0.86
N THR A 94 -3.98 19.43 -0.25
CA THR A 94 -3.42 18.93 -1.51
C THR A 94 -1.96 18.51 -1.37
N ASN A 95 -1.14 19.32 -0.68
CA ASN A 95 0.26 18.97 -0.41
C ASN A 95 0.39 17.72 0.47
N LYS A 96 -0.49 17.55 1.47
CA LYS A 96 -0.47 16.38 2.35
C LYS A 96 -0.90 15.12 1.61
N ILE A 97 -1.94 15.18 0.76
CA ILE A 97 -2.33 14.05 -0.09
C ILE A 97 -1.18 13.67 -1.02
N ALA A 98 -0.54 14.63 -1.68
CA ALA A 98 0.62 14.36 -2.54
C ALA A 98 1.80 13.73 -1.76
N SER A 99 2.01 14.13 -0.50
CA SER A 99 3.00 13.52 0.38
C SER A 99 2.66 12.07 0.73
N LEU A 100 1.38 11.77 1.02
CA LEU A 100 0.90 10.41 1.30
C LEU A 100 1.02 9.51 0.06
N GLU A 101 0.64 10.02 -1.12
CA GLU A 101 0.84 9.32 -2.39
C GLU A 101 2.33 9.06 -2.68
N SER A 102 3.21 9.98 -2.29
CA SER A 102 4.66 9.80 -2.46
C SER A 102 5.21 8.74 -1.51
N SER A 103 4.84 8.74 -0.22
CA SER A 103 5.30 7.72 0.73
C SER A 103 4.75 6.34 0.37
N TYR A 104 3.50 6.26 -0.07
CA TYR A 104 2.90 5.03 -0.58
C TYR A 104 3.66 4.49 -1.80
N ARG A 105 3.94 5.34 -2.80
CA ARG A 105 4.75 4.95 -3.97
C ARG A 105 6.14 4.47 -3.57
N SER A 106 6.79 5.08 -2.58
CA SER A 106 8.09 4.62 -2.08
C SER A 106 8.01 3.21 -1.48
N VAL A 107 6.92 2.87 -0.77
CA VAL A 107 6.70 1.51 -0.28
C VAL A 107 6.48 0.54 -1.43
N VAL A 108 5.65 0.91 -2.41
CA VAL A 108 5.39 0.08 -3.59
C VAL A 108 6.68 -0.16 -4.39
N ASP A 109 7.50 0.88 -4.59
CA ASP A 109 8.81 0.77 -5.23
C ASP A 109 9.77 -0.10 -4.41
N PHE A 110 9.75 0.02 -3.08
CA PHE A 110 10.52 -0.83 -2.17
C PHE A 110 10.10 -2.30 -2.28
N LEU A 111 8.80 -2.60 -2.33
CA LEU A 111 8.26 -3.96 -2.50
C LEU A 111 8.60 -4.56 -3.87
N HIS A 112 8.60 -3.75 -4.94
CA HIS A 112 8.96 -4.22 -6.28
C HIS A 112 10.48 -4.36 -6.49
N GLY A 113 11.29 -3.50 -5.85
CA GLY A 113 12.75 -3.50 -6.00
C GLY A 113 13.49 -4.45 -5.05
N SER A 114 12.90 -4.79 -3.90
CA SER A 114 13.54 -5.62 -2.87
C SER A 114 13.08 -7.08 -2.93
N GLY A 115 13.31 -7.72 -4.07
CA GLY A 115 13.19 -9.18 -4.21
C GLY A 115 14.39 -9.96 -3.67
N GLN A 116 15.39 -9.29 -3.08
CA GLN A 116 16.60 -9.93 -2.54
C GLN A 116 16.87 -9.47 -1.09
N GLY A 117 16.75 -10.41 -0.15
CA GLY A 117 17.38 -10.31 1.17
C GLY A 117 16.49 -10.03 2.38
N ILE A 118 15.16 -9.95 2.25
CA ILE A 118 14.25 -9.91 3.41
C ILE A 118 13.57 -11.27 3.52
N THR A 119 14.03 -12.08 4.47
CA THR A 119 13.52 -13.44 4.72
C THR A 119 12.49 -13.52 5.83
N ASP A 120 12.22 -12.40 6.53
CA ASP A 120 11.30 -12.32 7.67
C ASP A 120 10.20 -11.27 7.41
N GLU A 121 8.95 -11.73 7.41
CA GLU A 121 7.72 -10.95 7.21
C GLU A 121 7.56 -9.84 8.25
N THR A 122 8.08 -10.04 9.47
CA THR A 122 8.01 -9.05 10.55
C THR A 122 8.93 -7.85 10.23
N SER A 123 10.14 -8.13 9.76
CA SER A 123 11.10 -7.10 9.34
C SER A 123 10.63 -6.35 8.08
N LEU A 124 9.91 -7.04 7.20
CA LEU A 124 9.28 -6.43 6.04
C LEU A 124 8.21 -5.42 6.47
N ARG A 125 7.31 -5.83 7.37
CA ARG A 125 6.25 -4.97 7.90
C ARG A 125 6.81 -3.74 8.62
N ASP A 126 7.86 -3.90 9.42
CA ASP A 126 8.49 -2.78 10.12
C ASP A 126 9.10 -1.76 9.15
N LYS A 127 9.75 -2.22 8.07
CA LYS A 127 10.29 -1.33 7.03
C LYS A 127 9.19 -0.61 6.25
N ILE A 128 8.09 -1.30 5.95
CA ILE A 128 6.90 -0.70 5.32
C ILE A 128 6.39 0.45 6.19
N LEU A 129 6.18 0.21 7.49
CA LEU A 129 5.68 1.20 8.43
C LEU A 129 6.66 2.34 8.68
N GLN A 130 7.98 2.12 8.57
CA GLN A 130 8.98 3.18 8.61
C GLN A 130 8.89 4.16 7.43
N ILE A 131 8.57 3.66 6.23
CA ILE A 131 8.46 4.49 5.03
C ILE A 131 7.10 5.18 4.95
N CYS A 132 6.03 4.45 5.28
CA CYS A 132 4.67 4.95 5.28
C CYS A 132 3.90 4.36 6.49
N PRO A 133 3.75 5.12 7.58
CA PRO A 133 3.02 4.66 8.76
C PRO A 133 1.58 4.24 8.45
N GLU A 134 0.95 4.91 7.48
CA GLU A 134 -0.47 4.74 7.12
C GLU A 134 -0.67 3.76 5.94
N TYR A 135 0.34 2.94 5.63
CA TYR A 135 0.34 2.09 4.44
C TYR A 135 -0.87 1.15 4.37
N TYR A 136 -1.18 0.44 5.46
CA TYR A 136 -2.24 -0.58 5.46
C TYR A 136 -3.64 0.02 5.34
N GLU A 137 -3.86 1.23 5.87
CA GLU A 137 -5.13 1.94 5.77
C GLU A 137 -5.36 2.48 4.35
N LEU A 138 -4.29 2.93 3.69
CA LEU A 138 -4.34 3.49 2.34
C LEU A 138 -4.25 2.43 1.24
N HIS A 139 -3.84 1.20 1.57
CA HIS A 139 -3.53 0.16 0.59
C HIS A 139 -4.70 -0.12 -0.33
N ASP A 140 -5.88 -0.43 0.18
CA ASP A 140 -7.01 -0.82 -0.68
C ASP A 140 -7.50 0.33 -1.58
N THR A 141 -7.39 1.56 -1.08
CA THR A 141 -7.78 2.79 -1.78
C THR A 141 -6.77 3.17 -2.87
N MET A 142 -5.47 3.01 -2.62
CA MET A 142 -4.41 3.42 -3.55
C MET A 142 -3.93 2.29 -4.47
N ASN A 143 -4.10 1.03 -4.07
CA ASN A 143 -3.69 -0.16 -4.82
C ASN A 143 -4.66 -0.51 -5.95
N SER A 144 -5.93 -0.08 -5.86
CA SER A 144 -6.98 -0.34 -6.86
C SER A 144 -6.57 0.03 -8.29
N ARG A 145 -5.58 0.93 -8.46
CA ARG A 145 -4.95 1.24 -9.74
C ARG A 145 -3.44 1.54 -9.63
N VAL A 146 -2.61 0.55 -9.27
CA VAL A 146 -1.19 0.51 -9.72
C VAL A 146 -1.09 0.24 -11.24
N GLY A 147 -2.21 0.30 -11.97
CA GLY A 147 -2.24 0.38 -13.42
C GLY A 147 -1.66 1.70 -13.94
N THR A 148 -0.54 1.58 -14.64
CA THR A 148 0.13 2.61 -15.46
C THR A 148 1.12 3.54 -14.75
N ARG A 149 2.09 2.97 -14.01
CA ARG A 149 3.41 3.62 -13.93
C ARG A 149 4.13 3.38 -15.26
N ALA A 150 3.98 4.30 -16.21
CA ALA A 150 4.94 4.37 -17.33
C ALA A 150 6.31 4.64 -16.70
N GLN A 151 7.24 3.70 -16.85
CA GLN A 151 8.63 3.94 -16.52
C GLN A 151 9.09 5.07 -17.44
N LEU A 152 9.35 6.26 -16.89
CA LEU A 152 9.92 7.37 -17.62
C LEU A 152 11.34 6.95 -18.05
N LEU A 153 11.48 6.58 -19.32
CA LEU A 153 12.76 6.51 -20.01
C LEU A 153 13.22 7.95 -20.30
N ASN A 154 14.53 8.19 -20.25
CA ASN A 154 15.20 9.49 -20.48
C ASN A 154 15.10 10.00 -21.94
N THR A 155 13.97 9.82 -22.61
CA THR A 155 13.80 10.19 -24.02
C THR A 155 12.45 10.86 -24.23
N ASP A 156 12.31 12.12 -23.81
CA ASP A 156 11.26 12.99 -24.33
C ASP A 156 11.84 14.36 -24.73
N PRO A 157 11.96 14.66 -26.04
CA PRO A 157 12.42 15.95 -26.54
C PRO A 157 11.24 16.93 -26.59
N GLY A 158 10.78 17.38 -25.42
CA GLY A 158 9.54 18.18 -25.33
C GLY A 158 9.50 19.28 -24.27
N TYR A 159 10.60 19.56 -23.56
CA TYR A 159 10.59 20.59 -22.51
C TYR A 159 11.61 21.70 -22.77
N TRP A 160 11.31 22.54 -23.75
CA TRP A 160 11.72 23.95 -23.74
C TRP A 160 10.45 24.79 -23.74
N LYS A 161 10.02 25.21 -22.54
CA LYS A 161 9.10 26.33 -22.40
C LYS A 161 9.96 27.59 -22.50
N ASP A 162 10.04 28.15 -23.70
CA ASP A 162 10.40 29.55 -23.89
C ASP A 162 9.09 30.34 -23.86
N ASP A 163 8.72 30.81 -22.67
CA ASP A 163 7.64 31.76 -22.49
C ASP A 163 8.23 33.17 -22.75
N THR A 164 8.27 33.59 -24.02
CA THR A 164 8.56 34.99 -24.39
C THR A 164 7.39 35.58 -25.19
N GLU A 165 6.41 36.14 -24.48
CA GLU A 165 5.41 37.10 -24.97
C GLU A 165 5.14 38.04 -23.77
N SER A 166 4.98 39.35 -23.82
CA SER A 166 4.82 40.36 -24.86
C SER A 166 4.89 41.70 -24.11
N ASP A 167 5.59 42.71 -24.62
CA ASP A 167 5.26 44.11 -24.33
C ASP A 167 5.60 44.97 -25.55
N GLY A 168 4.54 45.50 -26.18
CA GLY A 168 4.64 46.44 -27.28
C GLY A 168 4.90 47.85 -26.77
N ASN A 169 5.73 48.62 -27.48
CA ASN A 169 5.59 50.08 -27.54
C ASN A 169 6.33 50.69 -28.76
N SER A 170 5.52 51.22 -29.68
CA SER A 170 5.65 52.48 -30.46
C SER A 170 7.04 53.08 -30.82
N SER A 171 7.26 53.27 -32.13
CA SER A 171 7.30 54.61 -32.80
C SER A 171 8.37 54.76 -33.90
N SER A 172 7.87 54.95 -35.13
CA SER A 172 8.30 55.89 -36.19
C SER A 172 9.77 56.08 -36.55
N SER A 173 10.14 55.79 -37.81
CA SER A 173 10.54 56.82 -38.80
C SER A 173 10.88 56.22 -40.18
N GLU A 174 10.65 57.05 -41.20
CA GLU A 174 10.59 56.77 -42.63
C GLU A 174 11.97 56.52 -43.30
N THR A 175 11.99 55.75 -44.39
CA THR A 175 12.46 56.19 -45.73
C THR A 175 12.39 55.04 -46.77
N VAL A 176 12.10 55.43 -48.02
CA VAL A 176 11.64 54.59 -49.16
C VAL A 176 12.83 54.15 -50.07
N PRO A 177 12.64 53.50 -51.24
CA PRO A 177 12.87 52.07 -51.52
C PRO A 177 14.03 51.79 -52.50
N GLN A 178 14.66 50.61 -52.47
CA GLN A 178 15.34 50.07 -53.66
C GLN A 178 15.21 48.56 -53.82
N THR A 179 14.54 48.17 -54.90
CA THR A 179 14.60 46.88 -55.58
C THR A 179 16.04 46.50 -55.94
N LYS A 180 16.44 45.22 -55.77
CA LYS A 180 17.19 44.45 -56.79
C LYS A 180 17.48 42.99 -56.37
N LYS A 181 17.07 42.10 -57.29
CA LYS A 181 17.72 40.86 -57.74
C LYS A 181 17.68 39.62 -56.84
N TYR A 182 16.80 38.71 -57.24
CA TYR A 182 16.99 37.27 -57.19
C TYR A 182 18.36 36.87 -57.77
N GLN A 183 19.13 36.08 -57.03
CA GLN A 183 20.02 35.07 -57.59
C GLN A 183 19.67 33.73 -56.92
N LYS A 184 19.19 32.80 -57.76
CA LYS A 184 19.23 31.36 -57.53
C LYS A 184 20.66 30.87 -57.77
N ASP A 185 20.89 29.62 -57.37
CA ASP A 185 22.08 28.76 -57.58
C ASP A 185 22.90 28.70 -56.27
N ASP A 186 23.05 27.58 -55.53
CA ASP A 186 23.22 26.17 -55.93
C ASP A 186 22.69 25.19 -54.86
N LEU A 187 21.99 24.12 -55.26
CA LEU A 187 21.60 22.99 -54.40
C LEU A 187 22.11 21.65 -54.98
N PRO A 188 23.38 21.28 -54.77
CA PRO A 188 23.86 19.94 -55.09
C PRO A 188 23.93 19.09 -53.81
N SER A 189 22.79 18.67 -53.23
CA SER A 189 22.78 17.65 -52.14
C SER A 189 21.43 16.95 -51.85
N GLN A 190 20.40 17.08 -52.69
CA GLN A 190 19.10 16.44 -52.42
C GLN A 190 19.13 14.90 -52.34
N PRO A 191 19.87 14.14 -53.20
CA PRO A 191 19.79 12.68 -53.18
C PRO A 191 20.40 12.02 -51.94
N ALA A 192 21.48 12.58 -51.39
CA ALA A 192 22.16 12.05 -50.21
C ALA A 192 21.32 12.26 -48.94
N LEU A 193 20.67 13.42 -48.82
CA LEU A 193 19.78 13.74 -47.70
C LEU A 193 18.52 12.87 -47.70
N LEU A 194 17.97 12.56 -48.88
CA LEU A 194 16.82 11.64 -49.00
C LEU A 194 17.17 10.23 -48.54
N ARG A 195 18.31 9.68 -49.00
CA ARG A 195 18.78 8.35 -48.55
C ARG A 195 19.05 8.30 -47.05
N LEU A 196 19.60 9.37 -46.47
CA LEU A 196 19.81 9.46 -45.03
C LEU A 196 18.47 9.46 -44.26
N LYS A 197 17.47 10.19 -44.75
CA LYS A 197 16.14 10.22 -44.14
C LYS A 197 15.44 8.87 -44.23
N GLU A 198 15.55 8.17 -45.36
CA GLU A 198 15.06 6.81 -45.53
C GLU A 198 15.73 5.84 -44.54
N ALA A 199 17.06 5.89 -44.42
CA ALA A 199 17.79 5.06 -43.46
C ALA A 199 17.39 5.35 -41.99
N GLN A 200 17.14 6.62 -41.64
CA GLN A 200 16.65 7.00 -40.31
C GLN A 200 15.26 6.42 -40.02
N LEU A 201 14.35 6.46 -41.00
CA LEU A 201 12.99 5.91 -40.84
C LEU A 201 13.01 4.38 -40.73
N VAL A 202 13.89 3.70 -41.47
CA VAL A 202 14.10 2.25 -41.33
C VAL A 202 14.63 1.94 -39.93
N HIS A 203 15.65 2.65 -39.46
CA HIS A 203 16.18 2.46 -38.10
C HIS A 203 15.13 2.69 -37.02
N GLN A 204 14.29 3.72 -37.17
CA GLN A 204 13.21 4.00 -36.23
C GLN A 204 12.17 2.87 -36.19
N ARG A 205 11.82 2.31 -37.35
CA ARG A 205 10.90 1.17 -37.46
C ARG A 205 11.51 -0.09 -36.85
N ASP A 206 12.77 -0.37 -37.13
CA ASP A 206 13.48 -1.54 -36.60
C ASP A 206 13.60 -1.45 -35.07
N PHE A 207 13.85 -0.25 -34.54
CA PHE A 207 13.87 0.01 -33.11
C PHE A 207 12.49 -0.26 -32.47
N GLN A 208 11.40 0.24 -33.07
CA GLN A 208 10.04 -0.02 -32.59
C GLN A 208 9.68 -1.50 -32.63
N HIS A 209 10.07 -2.22 -33.69
CA HIS A 209 9.85 -3.67 -33.77
C HIS A 209 10.64 -4.43 -32.72
N ALA A 210 11.89 -4.04 -32.47
CA ALA A 210 12.71 -4.65 -31.42
C ALA A 210 12.10 -4.39 -30.02
N GLU A 211 11.64 -3.17 -29.76
CA GLU A 211 10.99 -2.81 -28.49
C GLU A 211 9.70 -3.62 -28.26
N LEU A 212 8.86 -3.77 -29.29
CA LEU A 212 7.67 -4.61 -29.22
C LEU A 212 8.02 -6.09 -28.97
N GLY A 213 9.06 -6.61 -29.63
CA GLY A 213 9.53 -7.98 -29.42
C GLY A 213 10.02 -8.23 -27.99
N VAL A 214 10.73 -7.27 -27.39
CA VAL A 214 11.14 -7.35 -25.98
C VAL A 214 9.91 -7.34 -25.06
N ARG A 215 8.93 -6.48 -25.34
CA ARG A 215 7.71 -6.40 -24.55
C ARG A 215 6.85 -7.66 -24.63
N GLU A 216 6.76 -8.28 -25.81
CA GLU A 216 6.09 -9.57 -25.99
C GLU A 216 6.78 -10.67 -25.17
N GLN A 217 8.11 -10.72 -25.17
CA GLN A 217 8.87 -11.66 -24.34
C GLN A 217 8.66 -11.43 -22.85
N GLU A 218 8.62 -10.17 -22.40
CA GLU A 218 8.35 -9.82 -21.01
C GLU A 218 6.94 -10.28 -20.57
N LEU A 219 5.93 -10.06 -21.41
CA LEU A 219 4.57 -10.53 -21.13
C LEU A 219 4.50 -12.07 -21.06
N HIS A 220 5.19 -12.76 -21.97
CA HIS A 220 5.26 -14.23 -21.96
C HIS A 220 5.94 -14.78 -20.70
N LEU A 221 7.01 -14.13 -20.25
CA LEU A 221 7.66 -14.49 -18.98
C LEU A 221 6.73 -14.25 -17.79
N ARG A 222 6.02 -13.12 -17.77
CA ARG A 222 5.07 -12.80 -16.71
C ARG A 222 3.89 -13.77 -16.66
N GLU A 223 3.39 -14.22 -17.82
CA GLU A 223 2.35 -15.24 -17.90
C GLU A 223 2.85 -16.59 -17.37
N LYS A 224 4.09 -16.99 -17.72
CA LYS A 224 4.72 -18.19 -17.17
C LYS A 224 4.91 -18.12 -15.66
N GLU A 225 5.36 -16.98 -15.14
CA GLU A 225 5.49 -16.74 -13.70
C GLU A 225 4.15 -16.86 -12.98
N PHE A 226 3.09 -16.29 -13.56
CA PHE A 226 1.74 -16.40 -13.01
C PHE A 226 1.27 -17.85 -12.99
N SER A 227 1.44 -18.59 -14.09
CA SER A 227 1.11 -20.02 -14.16
C SER A 227 1.90 -20.86 -13.16
N ALA A 228 3.18 -20.54 -12.95
CA ALA A 228 4.02 -21.22 -11.97
C ALA A 228 3.51 -20.98 -10.54
N ARG A 229 3.15 -19.73 -10.20
CA ARG A 229 2.57 -19.38 -8.89
C ARG A 229 1.23 -20.07 -8.65
N GLU A 230 0.38 -20.14 -9.67
CA GLU A 230 -0.90 -20.85 -9.57
C GLU A 230 -0.71 -22.34 -9.28
N LYS A 231 0.20 -23.00 -9.98
CA LYS A 231 0.55 -24.41 -9.73
C LYS A 231 1.14 -24.61 -8.33
N GLN A 232 1.97 -23.68 -7.87
CA GLN A 232 2.54 -23.72 -6.53
C GLN A 232 1.42 -23.64 -5.48
N LEU A 233 0.53 -22.66 -5.60
CA LEU A 233 -0.61 -22.51 -4.70
C LEU A 233 -1.49 -23.76 -4.68
N GLU A 234 -1.72 -24.38 -5.83
CA GLU A 234 -2.50 -25.62 -5.91
C GLU A 234 -1.78 -26.79 -5.21
N SER A 235 -0.47 -26.91 -5.38
CA SER A 235 0.32 -27.93 -4.66
C SER A 235 0.30 -27.71 -3.14
N GLU A 236 0.34 -26.46 -2.68
CA GLU A 236 0.28 -26.10 -1.26
C GLU A 236 -1.10 -26.41 -0.67
N LYS A 237 -2.19 -26.12 -1.40
CA LYS A 237 -3.55 -26.52 -0.99
C LYS A 237 -3.68 -28.03 -0.85
N LEU A 238 -3.18 -28.79 -1.81
CA LEU A 238 -3.22 -30.26 -1.75
C LEU A 238 -2.46 -30.80 -0.54
N LEU A 239 -1.29 -30.23 -0.24
CA LEU A 239 -0.50 -30.61 0.93
C LEU A 239 -1.22 -30.25 2.24
N ALA A 240 -1.88 -29.09 2.31
CA ALA A 240 -2.67 -28.70 3.47
C ALA A 240 -3.86 -29.66 3.70
N ILE A 241 -4.56 -30.04 2.63
CA ILE A 241 -5.66 -31.02 2.70
C ILE A 241 -5.15 -32.37 3.22
N ALA A 242 -4.02 -32.86 2.70
CA ALA A 242 -3.40 -34.10 3.16
C ALA A 242 -3.06 -34.05 4.65
N ARG A 243 -2.45 -32.94 5.12
CA ARG A 243 -2.09 -32.75 6.53
C ARG A 243 -3.31 -32.73 7.46
N VAL A 244 -4.39 -32.07 7.04
CA VAL A 244 -5.66 -32.09 7.80
C VAL A 244 -6.25 -33.51 7.84
N GLY A 245 -6.19 -34.24 6.72
CA GLY A 245 -6.62 -35.63 6.64
C GLY A 245 -5.86 -36.54 7.62
N GLU A 246 -4.52 -36.42 7.66
CA GLU A 246 -3.68 -37.16 8.60
C GLU A 246 -4.00 -36.84 10.06
N ALA A 247 -4.16 -35.55 10.40
CA ALA A 247 -4.50 -35.12 11.75
C ALA A 247 -5.88 -35.68 12.19
N ASN A 248 -6.87 -35.67 11.30
CA ASN A 248 -8.19 -36.23 11.57
C ASN A 248 -8.15 -37.75 11.77
N ALA A 249 -7.35 -38.46 10.98
CA ALA A 249 -7.16 -39.89 11.14
C ALA A 249 -6.47 -40.23 12.47
N GLN A 250 -5.46 -39.46 12.87
CA GLN A 250 -4.81 -39.60 14.18
C GLN A 250 -5.76 -39.32 15.34
N ALA A 251 -6.58 -38.27 15.25
CA ALA A 251 -7.58 -37.95 16.24
C ALA A 251 -8.62 -39.08 16.39
N SER A 252 -9.09 -39.63 15.27
CA SER A 252 -10.03 -40.77 15.26
C SER A 252 -9.42 -42.00 15.94
N LYS A 253 -8.17 -42.32 15.62
CA LYS A 253 -7.43 -43.43 16.27
C LYS A 253 -7.33 -43.24 17.79
N LEU A 254 -6.97 -42.04 18.25
CA LEU A 254 -6.88 -41.74 19.68
C LEU A 254 -8.24 -41.83 20.39
N MET A 255 -9.31 -41.41 19.71
CA MET A 255 -10.67 -41.57 20.23
C MET A 255 -11.04 -43.05 20.39
N GLU A 256 -10.78 -43.87 19.37
CA GLU A 256 -11.02 -45.32 19.42
C GLU A 256 -10.20 -46.01 20.51
N GLU A 257 -8.92 -45.65 20.67
CA GLU A 257 -8.07 -46.14 21.76
C GLU A 257 -8.64 -45.75 23.13
N ALA A 258 -9.07 -44.49 23.29
CA ALA A 258 -9.71 -44.03 24.52
C ALA A 258 -11.02 -44.78 24.81
N GLU A 259 -11.84 -45.03 23.79
CA GLU A 259 -13.05 -45.85 23.91
C GLU A 259 -12.75 -47.29 24.30
N HIS A 260 -11.76 -47.90 23.66
CA HIS A 260 -11.29 -49.24 23.98
C HIS A 260 -10.88 -49.31 25.46
N TRP A 261 -10.08 -48.37 25.95
CA TRP A 261 -9.69 -48.32 27.36
C TRP A 261 -10.88 -48.07 28.31
N ARG A 262 -11.84 -47.21 27.93
CA ARG A 262 -13.08 -47.00 28.70
C ARG A 262 -13.89 -48.28 28.82
N GLN A 263 -14.09 -48.98 27.70
CA GLN A 263 -14.81 -50.26 27.67
C GLN A 263 -14.08 -51.32 28.48
N GLN A 264 -12.76 -51.43 28.34
CA GLN A 264 -11.97 -52.41 29.07
C GLN A 264 -12.03 -52.16 30.59
N ARG A 265 -11.96 -50.90 31.03
CA ARG A 265 -12.16 -50.54 32.44
C ARG A 265 -13.56 -50.93 32.94
N ARG A 266 -14.60 -50.70 32.13
CA ARG A 266 -15.98 -51.10 32.45
C ARG A 266 -16.11 -52.61 32.57
N VAL A 267 -15.54 -53.38 31.65
CA VAL A 267 -15.55 -54.85 31.68
C VAL A 267 -14.84 -55.37 32.93
N THR A 268 -13.65 -54.84 33.25
CA THR A 268 -12.92 -55.22 34.46
C THR A 268 -13.73 -54.93 35.72
N LEU A 269 -14.32 -53.74 35.83
CA LEU A 269 -15.16 -53.37 36.96
C LEU A 269 -16.38 -54.31 37.10
N LEU A 270 -17.06 -54.63 36.00
CA LEU A 270 -18.19 -55.56 36.02
C LEU A 270 -17.78 -56.99 36.44
N ARG A 271 -16.60 -57.45 36.03
CA ARG A 271 -16.06 -58.75 36.45
C ARG A 271 -15.79 -58.79 37.96
N GLU A 272 -15.15 -57.76 38.51
CA GLU A 272 -14.90 -57.67 39.96
C GLU A 272 -16.20 -57.60 40.76
N ARG A 273 -17.17 -56.81 40.31
CA ARG A 273 -18.49 -56.76 40.94
C ARG A 273 -19.18 -58.12 40.96
N LYS A 274 -19.12 -58.87 39.84
CA LYS A 274 -19.67 -60.22 39.78
C LYS A 274 -18.96 -61.16 40.77
N LYS A 275 -17.63 -61.08 40.85
CA LYS A 275 -16.83 -61.89 41.79
C LYS A 275 -17.25 -61.64 43.25
N LEU A 276 -17.42 -60.39 43.66
CA LEU A 276 -17.87 -60.04 45.01
C LEU A 276 -19.30 -60.53 45.30
N LEU A 277 -20.20 -60.49 44.31
CA LEU A 277 -21.53 -61.08 44.44
C LEU A 277 -21.46 -62.60 44.65
N ASP A 278 -20.61 -63.29 43.88
CA ASP A 278 -20.41 -64.74 43.99
C ASP A 278 -19.77 -65.12 45.35
N GLU A 279 -18.99 -64.23 45.96
CA GLU A 279 -18.41 -64.37 47.31
C GLU A 279 -19.41 -64.03 48.45
N GLY A 280 -20.62 -63.56 48.12
CA GLY A 280 -21.71 -63.32 49.08
C GLY A 280 -21.78 -61.89 49.64
N VAL A 281 -21.04 -60.93 49.07
CA VAL A 281 -21.13 -59.51 49.45
C VAL A 281 -22.48 -58.93 49.01
N SER A 282 -23.09 -58.10 49.86
CA SER A 282 -24.39 -57.49 49.56
C SER A 282 -24.29 -56.50 48.38
N LYS A 283 -25.36 -56.39 47.59
CA LYS A 283 -25.38 -55.53 46.41
C LYS A 283 -25.16 -54.05 46.77
N ASP A 284 -25.74 -53.59 47.87
CA ASP A 284 -25.63 -52.20 48.35
C ASP A 284 -24.17 -51.84 48.72
N GLU A 285 -23.45 -52.79 49.32
CA GLU A 285 -22.04 -52.62 49.67
C GLU A 285 -21.14 -52.60 48.42
N ILE A 286 -21.46 -53.40 47.40
CA ILE A 286 -20.76 -53.39 46.10
C ILE A 286 -21.03 -52.09 45.35
N ASP A 287 -22.26 -51.56 45.40
CA ASP A 287 -22.61 -50.27 44.79
C ASP A 287 -21.88 -49.09 45.45
N PHE A 288 -21.65 -49.16 46.77
CA PHE A 288 -20.84 -48.19 47.50
C PHE A 288 -19.35 -48.28 47.15
N LEU A 289 -18.78 -49.50 47.08
CA LEU A 289 -17.34 -49.71 46.86
C LEU A 289 -16.90 -49.62 45.39
N LEU A 290 -17.75 -50.04 44.46
CA LEU A 290 -17.47 -50.11 43.01
C LEU A 290 -18.61 -49.47 42.21
N PRO A 291 -18.81 -48.15 42.33
CA PRO A 291 -19.91 -47.45 41.68
C PRO A 291 -19.82 -47.51 40.15
N LEU A 292 -20.97 -47.64 39.49
CA LEU A 292 -21.06 -47.58 38.03
C LEU A 292 -21.14 -46.12 37.59
N VAL A 293 -20.33 -45.74 36.61
CA VAL A 293 -20.21 -44.34 36.16
C VAL A 293 -21.53 -43.77 35.61
N SER A 294 -22.46 -44.62 35.17
CA SER A 294 -23.83 -44.20 34.77
C SER A 294 -24.61 -43.52 35.89
N ASP A 295 -24.25 -43.74 37.17
CA ASP A 295 -24.90 -43.11 38.32
C ASP A 295 -24.30 -41.74 38.69
N LEU A 296 -23.18 -41.35 38.05
CA LEU A 296 -22.47 -40.09 38.31
C LEU A 296 -22.76 -38.97 37.30
N GLU A 297 -23.40 -39.27 36.16
CA GLU A 297 -23.79 -38.24 35.17
C GLU A 297 -25.08 -37.49 35.57
N HIS A 298 -25.84 -37.96 36.57
CA HIS A 298 -27.03 -37.29 37.10
C HIS A 298 -26.73 -36.33 38.28
N VAL A 299 -25.46 -36.13 38.61
CA VAL A 299 -25.03 -35.19 39.67
C VAL A 299 -24.08 -34.15 39.08
N ARG A 300 -24.62 -33.31 38.18
CA ARG A 300 -24.06 -31.98 37.86
C ARG A 300 -25.14 -31.04 37.36
#